data_AF-A0A5Q2QG18-F1
#
_entry.id   AF-A0A5Q2QG18-F1
#
_cell.length_a   1.000
_cell.length_b   1.000
_cell.length_c   1.000
_cell.angle_alpha   90.00
_cell.angle_beta   90.00
_cell.angle_gamma   90.00
#
_symmetry.space_group_name_H-M   'P 1'
#
loop_
_entity.id
_entity.type
_entity.pdbx_description
1 polymer ?
#
loop_
_entity_poly.entity_id
_entity_poly.type
_entity_poly.pdbx_seq_one_letter_code
_entity_poly.pdbx_strand_id
1 'polypeptide(L)'
;MPAAITFLLSFQLAGMVLVTALSLAIPEPVIGLVLLFAWVRFGLPTPAALDAMCTGLLSHLSLLFVPAAVGLMTYADLLWDHWLPVGLALLISTPLSIATGAWVFACVARAMNRPPEGDEIKHG
;
A
#
# COMPACT_ATOMS: atom_id res chain seq x y z
N MET A 1 1.78 24.46 -2.99
CA MET A 1 1.34 23.21 -3.64
C MET A 1 2.48 22.41 -4.28
N PRO A 2 3.38 22.96 -5.13
CA PRO A 2 4.44 22.14 -5.76
C PRO A 2 5.38 21.50 -4.74
N ALA A 3 5.70 22.22 -3.65
CA ALA A 3 6.55 21.68 -2.58
C ALA A 3 6.04 20.37 -1.97
N ALA A 4 4.72 20.18 -1.84
CA ALA A 4 4.15 18.94 -1.30
C ALA A 4 4.25 17.77 -2.29
N ILE A 5 3.99 18.03 -3.58
CA ILE A 5 4.12 17.02 -4.64
C ILE A 5 5.58 16.63 -4.83
N THR A 6 6.50 17.58 -4.91
CA THR A 6 7.94 17.31 -5.01
C THR A 6 8.44 16.53 -3.80
N PHE A 7 7.94 16.85 -2.60
CA PHE A 7 8.26 16.09 -1.40
C PHE A 7 7.78 14.65 -1.51
N LEU A 8 6.50 14.40 -1.81
CA LEU A 8 5.98 13.04 -2.02
C LEU A 8 6.76 12.27 -3.10
N LEU A 9 7.03 12.90 -4.24
CA LEU A 9 7.77 12.30 -5.35
C LEU A 9 9.24 12.02 -4.97
N SER A 10 9.86 12.85 -4.13
CA SER A 10 11.24 12.60 -3.69
C SER A 10 11.33 11.35 -2.81
N PHE A 11 10.35 11.12 -1.93
CA PHE A 11 10.25 9.88 -1.15
C PHE A 11 9.93 8.68 -2.04
N GLN A 12 9.03 8.86 -3.03
CA GLN A 12 8.73 7.83 -4.02
C GLN A 12 9.97 7.42 -4.81
N LEU A 13 10.76 8.39 -5.27
CA LEU A 13 12.01 8.17 -6.00
C LEU A 13 13.06 7.50 -5.12
N ALA A 14 13.19 7.92 -3.86
CA ALA A 14 14.08 7.28 -2.90
C ALA A 14 13.68 5.81 -2.66
N GLY A 15 12.38 5.52 -2.56
CA GLY A 15 11.85 4.17 -2.46
C GLY A 15 12.17 3.32 -3.70
N MET A 16 12.03 3.89 -4.90
CA MET A 16 12.45 3.24 -6.15
C MET A 16 13.94 2.89 -6.12
N VAL A 17 14.81 3.87 -5.87
CA VAL A 17 16.28 3.63 -5.80
C VAL A 17 16.61 2.54 -4.80
N LEU A 18 15.96 2.53 -3.64
CA LEU A 18 16.21 1.53 -2.60
C LEU A 18 15.73 0.13 -3.01
N VAL A 19 14.53 0.02 -3.59
CA VAL A 19 14.00 -1.26 -4.08
C VAL A 19 14.86 -1.82 -5.21
N THR A 20 15.27 -0.98 -6.16
CA THR A 20 16.14 -1.40 -7.26
C THR A 20 17.51 -1.80 -6.75
N ALA A 21 18.10 -1.04 -5.81
CA ALA A 21 19.42 -1.35 -5.26
C ALA A 21 19.45 -2.64 -4.44
N LEU A 22 18.40 -2.91 -3.66
CA LEU A 22 18.32 -4.10 -2.80
C LEU A 22 17.57 -5.28 -3.46
N SER A 23 17.08 -5.12 -4.69
CA SER A 23 16.34 -6.15 -5.44
C SER A 23 15.14 -6.74 -4.67
N LEU A 24 14.38 -5.90 -3.96
CA LEU A 24 13.18 -6.36 -3.24
C LEU A 24 12.01 -6.60 -4.20
N ALA A 25 11.29 -7.71 -4.00
CA ALA A 25 10.03 -7.99 -4.69
C ALA A 25 8.84 -7.27 -4.01
N ILE A 26 8.95 -5.96 -3.81
CA ILE A 26 7.92 -5.12 -3.17
C ILE A 26 7.61 -3.93 -4.07
N PRO A 27 6.34 -3.51 -4.20
CA PRO A 27 6.01 -2.28 -4.92
C PRO A 27 6.75 -1.08 -4.34
N GLU A 28 7.48 -0.36 -5.20
CA GLU A 28 8.26 0.84 -4.84
C GLU A 28 7.46 1.91 -4.08
N PRO A 29 6.15 2.17 -4.40
CA PRO A 29 5.35 3.13 -3.63
C PRO A 29 5.18 2.78 -2.16
N VAL A 30 5.19 1.49 -1.81
CA VAL A 30 5.07 1.05 -0.41
C VAL A 30 6.33 1.45 0.36
N ILE A 31 7.51 1.31 -0.25
CA ILE A 31 8.77 1.71 0.39
C ILE A 31 8.86 3.22 0.54
N GLY A 32 8.44 4.00 -0.46
CA GLY A 32 8.34 5.46 -0.35
C GLY A 32 7.43 5.90 0.82
N LEU A 33 6.30 5.22 1.00
CA LEU A 33 5.39 5.45 2.12
C LEU A 33 6.01 5.08 3.47
N VAL A 34 6.73 3.97 3.57
CA VAL A 34 7.45 3.58 4.80
C VAL A 34 8.53 4.59 5.16
N LEU A 35 9.28 5.11 4.18
CA LEU A 35 10.28 6.16 4.38
C LEU A 35 9.63 7.47 4.85
N LEU A 36 8.53 7.88 4.22
CA LEU A 36 7.77 9.06 4.61
C LEU A 36 7.20 8.90 6.03
N PHE A 37 6.67 7.72 6.36
CA PHE A 37 6.18 7.41 7.70
C PHE A 37 7.29 7.49 8.74
N ALA A 38 8.46 6.92 8.45
CA ALA A 38 9.63 7.04 9.32
C ALA A 38 10.02 8.53 9.52
N TRP A 39 10.05 9.32 8.44
CA TRP A 39 10.34 10.76 8.50
C TRP A 39 9.40 11.51 9.45
N VAL A 40 8.09 11.30 9.29
CA VAL A 40 7.08 11.91 10.17
C VAL A 40 7.19 11.39 11.61
N ARG A 41 7.49 10.11 11.79
CA ARG A 41 7.64 9.48 13.12
C ARG A 41 8.80 10.08 13.92
N PHE A 42 9.84 10.59 13.26
CA PHE A 42 10.95 11.30 13.91
C PHE A 42 10.66 12.80 14.15
N GLY A 43 9.46 13.28 13.82
CA GLY A 43 9.06 14.68 14.04
C GLY A 43 9.76 15.66 13.11
N LEU A 44 10.27 15.19 11.97
CA LEU A 44 10.95 16.03 10.98
C LEU A 44 9.94 16.98 10.30
N PRO A 45 10.38 18.18 9.89
CA PRO A 45 9.50 19.15 9.27
C PRO A 45 8.95 18.61 7.95
N THR A 46 7.66 18.88 7.72
CA THR A 46 6.95 18.56 6.48
C THR A 46 6.32 19.82 5.88
N PRO A 47 6.09 19.85 4.56
CA PRO A 47 5.39 20.98 3.95
C PRO A 47 3.98 21.14 4.53
N ALA A 48 3.56 22.37 4.86
CA ALA A 48 2.22 22.64 5.42
C ALA A 48 1.07 22.17 4.51
N ALA A 49 1.29 22.13 3.20
CA ALA A 49 0.31 21.67 2.21
C ALA A 49 0.32 20.14 1.99
N LEU A 50 1.17 19.38 2.69
CA LEU A 50 1.30 17.94 2.50
C LEU A 50 0.00 17.22 2.87
N ASP A 51 -0.61 17.58 3.99
CA ASP A 51 -1.83 16.95 4.50
C ASP A 51 -3.03 17.19 3.56
N ALA A 52 -3.20 18.42 3.10
CA ALA A 52 -4.22 18.78 2.11
C ALA A 52 -4.01 18.05 0.76
N MET A 53 -2.76 17.89 0.32
CA MET A 53 -2.43 17.11 -0.87
C MET A 53 -2.75 15.63 -0.71
N CYS A 54 -2.32 15.01 0.39
CA CYS A 54 -2.60 13.61 0.68
C CYS A 54 -4.11 13.36 0.76
N THR A 55 -4.85 14.23 1.44
CA THR A 55 -6.32 14.15 1.54
C THR A 55 -6.97 14.29 0.17
N GLY A 56 -6.51 15.24 -0.67
CA GLY A 56 -7.01 15.40 -2.04
C GLY A 56 -6.73 14.18 -2.92
N LEU A 57 -5.52 13.61 -2.85
CA LEU A 57 -5.16 12.37 -3.53
C LEU A 57 -6.08 11.23 -3.08
N LEU A 58 -6.25 11.05 -1.77
CA LEU A 58 -7.11 9.99 -1.21
C LEU A 58 -8.57 10.14 -1.66
N SER A 59 -9.10 11.36 -1.68
CA SER A 59 -10.44 11.66 -2.18
C SER A 59 -10.61 11.36 -3.67
N HIS A 60 -9.51 11.28 -4.42
CA HIS A 60 -9.49 11.05 -5.85
C HIS A 60 -8.73 9.77 -6.23
N LEU A 61 -8.57 8.80 -5.32
CA LEU A 61 -7.87 7.54 -5.64
C LEU A 61 -8.47 6.82 -6.85
N SER A 62 -9.79 6.92 -7.05
CA SER A 62 -10.45 6.39 -8.25
C SER A 62 -9.78 6.90 -9.54
N LEU A 63 -9.37 8.16 -9.60
CA LEU A 63 -8.63 8.73 -10.74
C LEU A 63 -7.20 8.18 -10.86
N LEU A 64 -6.56 7.76 -9.77
CA LEU A 64 -5.22 7.15 -9.80
C LEU A 64 -5.27 5.67 -10.23
N PHE A 65 -6.38 4.98 -9.96
CA PHE A 65 -6.60 3.61 -10.43
C PHE A 65 -6.91 3.54 -11.92
N VAL A 66 -7.47 4.59 -12.52
CA VAL A 66 -7.77 4.62 -13.96
C VAL A 66 -6.50 4.46 -14.82
N PRO A 67 -5.42 5.23 -14.65
CA PRO A 67 -4.17 5.03 -15.38
C PRO A 67 -3.61 3.62 -15.25
N ALA A 68 -3.65 3.05 -14.03
CA ALA A 68 -3.21 1.68 -13.79
C ALA A 68 -4.08 0.65 -14.55
N ALA A 69 -5.40 0.83 -14.53
CA ALA A 69 -6.35 -0.04 -15.23
C ALA A 69 -6.23 0.07 -16.76
N VAL A 70 -6.07 1.28 -17.30
CA VAL A 70 -5.91 1.49 -18.74
C VAL A 70 -4.60 0.87 -19.25
N GLY A 71 -3.53 0.89 -18.46
CA GLY A 71 -2.29 0.16 -18.78
C GLY A 71 -2.48 -1.35 -18.89
N LEU A 72 -3.38 -1.94 -18.09
CA LEU A 72 -3.73 -3.36 -18.20
C LEU A 72 -4.51 -3.66 -19.49
N MET A 73 -5.31 -2.69 -19.99
CA MET A 73 -6.08 -2.87 -21.23
C MET A 73 -5.19 -3.06 -22.46
N THR A 74 -3.92 -2.65 -22.43
CA THR A 74 -2.95 -3.00 -23.48
C THR A 74 -2.74 -4.51 -23.62
N TYR A 75 -3.00 -5.27 -22.56
CA TYR A 75 -2.95 -6.74 -22.53
C TYR A 75 -4.35 -7.37 -22.50
N ALA A 76 -5.40 -6.61 -22.86
CA ALA A 76 -6.79 -7.08 -22.79
C ALA A 76 -7.04 -8.32 -23.63
N ASP A 77 -6.46 -8.42 -24.83
CA ASP A 77 -6.64 -9.59 -25.71
C ASP A 77 -6.09 -10.87 -25.06
N LEU A 78 -4.90 -10.78 -24.46
CA LEU A 78 -4.28 -11.90 -23.74
C LEU A 78 -5.09 -12.32 -22.51
N LEU A 79 -5.67 -11.32 -21.83
CA LEU A 79 -6.56 -11.55 -20.69
C LEU A 79 -7.87 -12.19 -21.13
N TRP A 80 -8.41 -11.84 -22.31
CA TRP A 80 -9.60 -12.46 -22.89
C TRP A 80 -9.37 -13.91 -23.28
N ASP A 81 -8.21 -14.25 -23.85
CA ASP A 81 -7.91 -15.63 -24.21
C ASP A 81 -7.73 -16.54 -22.98
N HIS A 82 -7.26 -15.98 -21.86
CA HIS A 82 -6.93 -16.73 -20.64
C HIS A 82 -7.75 -16.31 -19.42
N TRP A 83 -8.92 -15.71 -19.63
CA TRP A 83 -9.71 -15.12 -18.54
C TRP A 83 -10.12 -16.14 -17.49
N LEU A 84 -10.35 -17.41 -17.91
CA LEU A 84 -10.81 -18.48 -17.03
C LEU A 84 -9.68 -18.98 -16.11
N PRO A 85 -8.48 -19.36 -16.60
CA PRO A 85 -7.31 -19.61 -15.75
C PRO A 85 -6.94 -18.43 -14.83
N VAL A 86 -6.94 -17.20 -15.37
CA VAL A 86 -6.58 -15.99 -14.59
C VAL A 86 -7.61 -15.73 -13.50
N GLY A 87 -8.90 -15.82 -13.83
CA GLY A 87 -10.00 -15.63 -12.88
C GLY A 87 -9.95 -16.66 -11.76
N LEU A 88 -9.74 -17.94 -12.07
CA LEU A 88 -9.58 -18.99 -11.06
C LEU A 88 -8.33 -18.77 -10.20
N ALA A 89 -7.20 -18.41 -10.82
CA ALA A 89 -5.97 -18.10 -10.10
C ALA A 89 -6.21 -16.97 -9.08
N LEU A 90 -6.81 -15.86 -9.51
CA LEU A 90 -7.14 -14.72 -8.63
C LEU A 90 -8.13 -15.09 -7.53
N LEU A 91 -9.20 -15.82 -7.87
CA LEU A 91 -10.26 -16.19 -6.93
C LEU A 91 -9.75 -17.12 -5.83
N ILE A 92 -8.76 -17.97 -6.13
CA ILE A 92 -8.16 -18.89 -5.16
C ILE A 92 -6.98 -18.22 -4.44
N SER A 93 -6.11 -17.51 -5.16
CA SER A 93 -4.88 -16.93 -4.61
C SER A 93 -5.15 -15.73 -3.72
N THR A 94 -6.16 -14.91 -4.02
CA THR A 94 -6.45 -13.69 -3.23
C THR A 94 -6.91 -14.04 -1.81
N PRO A 95 -7.93 -14.90 -1.60
CA PRO A 95 -8.30 -15.32 -0.25
C PRO A 95 -7.17 -16.07 0.44
N LEU A 96 -6.41 -16.90 -0.29
CA LEU A 96 -5.30 -17.65 0.29
C LEU A 96 -4.17 -16.74 0.76
N SER A 97 -3.84 -15.71 -0.02
CA SER A 97 -2.85 -14.69 0.34
C SER A 97 -3.31 -13.86 1.52
N ILE A 98 -4.59 -13.45 1.55
CA ILE A 98 -5.18 -12.73 2.69
C ILE A 98 -5.16 -13.60 3.95
N ALA A 99 -5.57 -14.87 3.84
CA ALA A 99 -5.56 -15.83 4.95
C ALA A 99 -4.13 -16.04 5.49
N THR A 100 -3.15 -16.14 4.59
CA THR A 100 -1.73 -16.29 4.97
C THR A 100 -1.22 -15.02 5.67
N GLY A 101 -1.52 -13.84 5.14
CA GLY A 101 -1.18 -12.57 5.79
C GLY A 101 -1.82 -12.43 7.19
N ALA A 102 -3.11 -12.74 7.29
CA ALA A 102 -3.84 -12.74 8.56
C ALA A 102 -3.27 -13.76 9.55
N TRP A 103 -2.89 -14.94 9.08
CA TRP A 103 -2.32 -16.00 9.91
C TRP A 103 -0.92 -15.63 10.42
N VAL A 104 -0.06 -15.07 9.57
CA VAL A 104 1.25 -14.54 9.98
C VAL A 104 1.08 -13.42 11.00
N PHE A 105 0.17 -12.48 10.76
CA PHE A 105 -0.11 -11.41 11.72
C PHE A 105 -0.61 -11.96 13.06
N ALA A 106 -1.55 -12.92 13.05
CA ALA A 106 -2.05 -13.58 14.25
C ALA A 106 -0.94 -14.36 15.00
N CYS A 107 -0.03 -15.01 14.26
CA CYS A 107 1.11 -15.72 14.84
C CYS A 107 2.07 -14.75 15.53
N VAL A 108 2.43 -13.64 14.87
CA VAL A 108 3.29 -12.59 15.44
C VAL A 108 2.62 -11.93 16.65
N ALA A 109 1.33 -11.62 16.58
CA ALA A 109 0.58 -11.04 17.69
C ALA A 109 0.54 -11.98 18.91
N ARG A 110 0.37 -13.29 18.70
CA ARG A 110 0.44 -14.32 19.75
C ARG A 110 1.84 -14.46 20.33
N ALA A 111 2.89 -14.40 19.49
CA ALA A 111 4.28 -14.45 19.93
C ALA A 111 4.69 -13.23 20.75
N MET A 112 4.12 -12.05 20.46
CA MET A 112 4.35 -10.82 21.21
C MET A 112 3.53 -10.72 22.51
N ASN A 113 2.75 -11.76 22.87
CA ASN A 113 2.01 -11.90 24.12
C ASN A 113 1.19 -10.64 24.51
N ARG A 114 0.60 -9.99 23.50
CA ARG A 114 -0.31 -8.87 23.72
C ARG A 114 -1.68 -9.48 24.05
N PRO A 115 -2.17 -9.42 25.31
CA PRO A 115 -3.49 -9.96 25.64
C PRO A 115 -4.55 -9.26 24.78
N PRO A 116 -5.60 -9.97 24.35
CA PRO A 116 -6.72 -9.35 23.66
C PRO A 116 -7.32 -8.32 24.62
N GLU A 117 -7.22 -7.04 24.24
CA GLU A 117 -7.91 -5.93 24.89
C GLU A 117 -9.39 -6.13 24.58
N GLY A 118 -10.03 -6.97 25.40
CA GLY A 118 -11.44 -7.28 25.34
C GLY A 118 -12.24 -6.10 25.87
N ASP A 119 -13.25 -5.71 25.08
CA ASP A 119 -14.42 -4.92 25.42
C ASP A 119 -14.56 -4.50 26.91
N GLU A 120 -14.00 -3.34 27.25
CA GLU A 120 -14.50 -2.50 28.34
C GLU A 120 -15.38 -1.38 27.77
N ILE A 121 -16.52 -1.76 27.17
CA ILE A 121 -17.65 -0.85 26.96
C ILE A 121 -18.96 -1.61 27.30
N LYS A 122 -19.29 -1.67 28.60
CA LYS A 122 -20.59 -1.29 29.20
C LYS A 122 -20.76 -1.84 30.62
N HIS A 123 -20.22 -1.11 31.58
CA HIS A 123 -20.94 -0.87 32.83
C HIS A 123 -21.63 0.50 32.68
N GLY A 124 -22.95 0.55 32.85
CA GLY A 124 -23.77 1.76 32.75
C GLY A 124 -25.20 1.42 32.41
#